data_AF-A0AAN8YS19-F1
#
_entry.id   AF-A0AAN8YS19-F1
#
_cell.length_a   1.000
_cell.length_b   1.000
_cell.length_c   1.000
_cell.angle_alpha   90.00
_cell.angle_beta   90.00
_cell.angle_gamma   90.00
#
_symmetry.space_group_name_H-M   'P 1'
#
loop_
_entity.id
_entity.type
_entity.pdbx_description
1 polymer ?
#
loop_
_entity_poly.entity_id
_entity_poly.type
_entity_poly.pdbx_seq_one_letter_code
_entity_poly.pdbx_strand_id
1 'polypeptide(L)'
;MIGGSGNWSVPILIGAPDMAFPRLNNISFWLLPPSLLLLLSSALVEVGSGTGWTVYPPLSGITSHSGGAVDLAISSLHLSGVSSILEVYIPILPGSGIISHIVSTFSGKPVFGYLGMVYAMISIGVLGFLVWAHHMFTVGLDVDTRAYFTAATMIIAVPTGIKIFSWIATMWGGSIQYKTPMLFAVGFIFLFTIGGLTGIVLANSGLDIALHDTYYVVAHFHYVLSMGAVFALFAGFHYWVGLSGMPRRIPDYPDAYAGWNALSSFGSYISVVGICRFFVVVTITSSSGKNKRCAPSPWAVEQNPTTPEWMVQSPPAFHTFGELPAIKETKSYVK
;
A
#
# COMPACT_ATOMS: atom_id res chain seq x y z
N MET A 1 -6.57 0.50 -2.25
CA MET A 1 -6.10 1.41 -1.18
C MET A 1 -6.91 2.71 -1.17
N ILE A 2 -6.79 3.54 -2.21
CA ILE A 2 -7.35 4.89 -2.22
C ILE A 2 -8.89 4.89 -2.27
N GLY A 3 -9.52 4.28 -3.28
CA GLY A 3 -10.99 4.18 -3.38
C GLY A 3 -11.74 3.52 -2.21
N GLY A 4 -11.03 2.86 -1.29
CA GLY A 4 -11.57 2.34 -0.04
C GLY A 4 -11.16 3.20 1.15
N SER A 5 -9.94 3.00 1.66
CA SER A 5 -9.45 3.68 2.87
C SER A 5 -9.24 5.19 2.68
N GLY A 6 -8.89 5.65 1.48
CA GLY A 6 -8.81 7.08 1.17
C GLY A 6 -10.18 7.72 1.21
N ASN A 7 -11.12 7.22 0.40
CA ASN A 7 -12.50 7.70 0.33
C ASN A 7 -13.24 7.68 1.66
N TRP A 8 -12.95 6.71 2.53
CA TRP A 8 -13.56 6.65 3.86
C TRP A 8 -12.85 7.52 4.90
N SER A 9 -11.52 7.45 5.03
CA SER A 9 -10.80 8.17 6.08
C SER A 9 -10.55 9.65 5.77
N VAL A 10 -10.30 10.03 4.51
CA VAL A 10 -9.83 11.38 4.18
C VAL A 10 -10.87 12.47 4.48
N PRO A 11 -12.17 12.35 4.10
CA PRO A 11 -13.18 13.34 4.48
C PRO A 11 -13.28 13.50 6.01
N ILE A 12 -13.25 12.38 6.75
CA ILE A 12 -13.31 12.38 8.22
C ILE A 12 -12.09 13.10 8.81
N LEU A 13 -10.88 12.80 8.31
CA LEU A 13 -9.62 13.39 8.76
C LEU A 13 -9.52 14.90 8.54
N ILE A 14 -10.15 15.45 7.49
CA ILE A 14 -10.11 16.88 7.16
C ILE A 14 -11.33 17.67 7.66
N GLY A 15 -12.27 17.03 8.36
CA GLY A 15 -13.50 17.68 8.84
C GLY A 15 -14.58 17.89 7.76
N ALA A 16 -14.47 17.22 6.61
CA ALA A 16 -15.41 17.35 5.49
C ALA A 16 -16.55 16.33 5.56
N PRO A 17 -17.76 16.67 5.06
CA PRO A 17 -18.90 15.76 5.05
C PRO A 17 -18.84 14.69 3.95
N ASP A 18 -18.15 14.95 2.84
CA ASP A 18 -17.99 14.06 1.68
C ASP A 18 -16.74 14.49 0.86
N MET A 19 -16.38 13.71 -0.16
CA MET A 19 -15.40 14.06 -1.18
C MET A 19 -15.88 15.25 -2.04
N ALA A 20 -14.96 16.05 -2.59
CA ALA A 20 -15.31 17.25 -3.35
C ALA A 20 -16.14 16.98 -4.64
N PHE A 21 -16.03 15.80 -5.24
CA PHE A 21 -16.78 15.39 -6.43
C PHE A 21 -17.39 14.00 -6.29
N PRO A 22 -18.47 13.81 -5.48
CA PRO A 22 -19.00 12.49 -5.14
C PRO A 22 -19.46 11.68 -6.37
N ARG A 23 -19.92 12.36 -7.42
CA ARG A 23 -20.31 11.71 -8.68
C ARG A 23 -19.13 11.17 -9.48
N LEU A 24 -17.98 11.86 -9.50
CA LEU A 24 -16.76 11.35 -10.14
C LEU A 24 -16.19 10.17 -9.32
N ASN A 25 -16.23 10.27 -8.00
CA ASN A 25 -15.82 9.20 -7.08
C ASN A 25 -16.74 7.96 -7.13
N ASN A 26 -18.00 8.11 -7.54
CA ASN A 26 -18.87 6.98 -7.85
C ASN A 26 -18.50 6.38 -9.22
N ILE A 27 -18.18 7.21 -10.23
CA ILE A 27 -17.77 6.73 -11.56
C ILE A 27 -16.43 5.98 -11.53
N SER A 28 -15.45 6.42 -10.73
CA SER A 28 -14.18 5.69 -10.57
C SER A 28 -14.41 4.25 -10.10
N PHE A 29 -15.27 4.05 -9.10
CA PHE A 29 -15.67 2.73 -8.63
C PHE A 29 -16.39 1.92 -9.71
N TRP A 30 -17.40 2.50 -10.38
CA TRP A 30 -18.21 1.77 -11.37
C TRP A 30 -17.48 1.42 -12.68
N LEU A 31 -16.29 1.96 -12.92
CA LEU A 31 -15.39 1.52 -14.00
C LEU A 31 -14.61 0.23 -13.65
N LEU A 32 -14.49 -0.14 -12.37
CA LEU A 32 -13.76 -1.34 -11.96
C LEU A 32 -14.50 -2.66 -12.28
N PRO A 33 -15.82 -2.83 -12.07
CA PRO A 33 -16.54 -4.03 -12.50
C PRO A 33 -16.44 -4.33 -14.01
N PRO A 34 -16.67 -3.39 -14.95
CA PRO A 34 -16.50 -3.68 -16.38
C PRO A 34 -15.03 -3.89 -16.76
N SER A 35 -14.08 -3.20 -16.12
CA SER A 35 -12.64 -3.50 -16.30
C SER A 35 -12.31 -4.94 -15.90
N LEU A 36 -12.81 -5.40 -14.74
CA LEU A 36 -12.61 -6.79 -14.28
C LEU A 36 -13.30 -7.80 -15.21
N LEU A 37 -14.51 -7.52 -15.69
CA LEU A 37 -15.20 -8.38 -16.65
C LEU A 37 -14.45 -8.51 -17.98
N LEU A 38 -13.83 -7.43 -18.47
CA LEU A 38 -12.96 -7.46 -19.66
C LEU A 38 -11.67 -8.27 -19.42
N LEU A 39 -11.09 -8.20 -18.21
CA LEU A 39 -9.91 -9.01 -17.87
C LEU A 39 -10.24 -10.50 -17.77
N LEU A 40 -11.39 -10.83 -17.17
CA LEU A 40 -11.86 -12.20 -17.06
C LEU A 40 -12.31 -12.76 -18.42
N SER A 41 -12.95 -11.96 -19.28
CA SER A 41 -13.30 -12.40 -20.64
C SER A 41 -12.07 -12.57 -21.53
N SER A 42 -11.03 -11.72 -21.38
CA SER A 42 -9.73 -11.93 -22.02
C SER A 42 -9.19 -13.34 -21.75
N ALA A 43 -9.20 -13.79 -20.49
CA ALA A 43 -8.73 -15.12 -20.10
C ALA A 43 -9.64 -16.30 -20.54
N LEU A 44 -10.84 -16.00 -21.06
CA LEU A 44 -11.80 -16.99 -21.58
C LEU A 44 -11.89 -16.99 -23.12
N VAL A 45 -11.24 -16.03 -23.79
CA VAL A 45 -11.13 -15.98 -25.26
C VAL A 45 -9.84 -16.68 -25.69
N GLU A 46 -9.99 -17.69 -26.55
CA GLU A 46 -8.89 -18.47 -27.12
C GLU A 46 -7.96 -19.10 -26.06
N VAL A 47 -6.75 -18.56 -25.90
CA VAL A 47 -5.73 -19.02 -24.93
C VAL A 47 -5.44 -17.97 -23.83
N GLY A 48 -6.18 -16.86 -23.82
CA GLY A 48 -5.89 -15.71 -22.97
C GLY A 48 -4.79 -14.78 -23.50
N SER A 49 -4.60 -13.64 -22.84
CA SER A 49 -3.54 -12.68 -23.15
C SER A 49 -2.19 -13.16 -22.61
N GLY A 50 -1.46 -13.99 -23.37
CA GLY A 50 -0.13 -14.53 -23.03
C GLY A 50 1.03 -13.53 -23.06
N THR A 51 0.74 -12.22 -23.05
CA THR A 51 1.67 -11.12 -23.32
C THR A 51 2.45 -10.62 -22.09
N GLY A 52 2.13 -11.13 -20.90
CA GLY A 52 2.56 -10.53 -19.63
C GLY A 52 1.86 -9.20 -19.31
N TRP A 53 2.05 -8.71 -18.09
CA TRP A 53 1.35 -7.51 -17.57
C TRP A 53 1.81 -6.18 -18.21
N THR A 54 2.95 -6.18 -18.91
CA THR A 54 3.48 -5.03 -19.66
C THR A 54 2.99 -4.96 -21.11
N VAL A 55 2.43 -6.06 -21.64
CA VAL A 55 1.78 -6.13 -22.97
C VAL A 55 2.69 -5.65 -24.11
N TYR A 56 3.99 -5.98 -24.07
CA TYR A 56 4.97 -5.48 -25.04
C TYR A 56 4.80 -6.04 -26.47
N PRO A 57 4.84 -5.19 -27.51
CA PRO A 57 5.04 -5.61 -28.89
C PRO A 57 6.44 -6.23 -29.08
N PRO A 58 6.64 -7.15 -30.04
CA PRO A 58 5.65 -7.69 -30.98
C PRO A 58 4.78 -8.81 -30.39
N LEU A 59 4.98 -9.20 -29.12
CA LEU A 59 4.23 -10.31 -28.50
C LEU A 59 2.73 -9.98 -28.36
N SER A 60 2.38 -8.72 -28.10
CA SER A 60 0.99 -8.23 -28.14
C SER A 60 0.47 -7.85 -29.53
N GLY A 61 1.28 -8.04 -30.59
CA GLY A 61 0.87 -7.78 -31.98
C GLY A 61 0.14 -8.96 -32.63
N ILE A 62 -0.63 -8.66 -33.68
CA ILE A 62 -1.47 -9.61 -34.43
C ILE A 62 -0.70 -10.81 -35.02
N THR A 63 0.62 -10.69 -35.19
CA THR A 63 1.52 -11.78 -35.62
C THR A 63 1.73 -12.86 -34.57
N SER A 64 1.44 -12.55 -33.31
CA SER A 64 1.81 -13.33 -32.12
C SER A 64 0.56 -13.71 -31.31
N HIS A 65 -0.39 -12.78 -31.21
CA HIS A 65 -1.75 -13.02 -30.73
C HIS A 65 -2.72 -12.41 -31.76
N SER A 66 -3.27 -13.24 -32.65
CA SER A 66 -4.21 -12.80 -33.70
C SER A 66 -5.65 -12.61 -33.22
N GLY A 67 -5.92 -12.95 -31.95
CA GLY A 67 -7.26 -13.01 -31.36
C GLY A 67 -7.58 -11.88 -30.39
N GLY A 68 -8.87 -11.67 -30.16
CA GLY A 68 -9.38 -10.57 -29.32
C GLY A 68 -9.04 -10.65 -27.83
N ALA A 69 -8.36 -11.71 -27.37
CA ALA A 69 -7.95 -11.87 -25.98
C ALA A 69 -7.04 -10.71 -25.51
N VAL A 70 -6.11 -10.26 -26.37
CA VAL A 70 -5.20 -9.14 -26.04
C VAL A 70 -5.95 -7.81 -26.04
N ASP A 71 -6.84 -7.57 -27.01
CA ASP A 71 -7.66 -6.36 -27.08
C ASP A 71 -8.56 -6.19 -25.84
N LEU A 72 -9.12 -7.29 -25.32
CA LEU A 72 -9.90 -7.32 -24.08
C LEU A 72 -9.04 -6.99 -22.85
N ALA A 73 -7.80 -7.49 -22.76
CA ALA A 73 -6.87 -7.15 -21.69
C ALA A 73 -6.44 -5.67 -21.76
N ILE A 74 -6.11 -5.17 -22.95
CA ILE A 74 -5.77 -3.75 -23.18
C ILE A 74 -6.97 -2.86 -22.82
N SER A 75 -8.18 -3.24 -23.22
CA SER A 75 -9.41 -2.49 -22.89
C SER A 75 -9.68 -2.48 -21.38
N SER A 76 -9.47 -3.61 -20.69
CA SER A 76 -9.53 -3.69 -19.23
C SER A 76 -8.57 -2.70 -18.57
N LEU A 77 -7.31 -2.69 -19.01
CA LEU A 77 -6.27 -1.78 -18.50
C LEU A 77 -6.63 -0.31 -18.72
N HIS A 78 -7.24 0.04 -19.86
CA HIS A 78 -7.73 1.41 -20.10
C HIS A 78 -8.85 1.80 -19.13
N LEU A 79 -9.86 0.95 -18.89
CA LEU A 79 -10.93 1.25 -17.93
C LEU A 79 -10.40 1.35 -16.49
N SER A 80 -9.48 0.48 -16.08
CA SER A 80 -8.79 0.58 -14.79
C SER A 80 -7.92 1.84 -14.70
N GLY A 81 -7.30 2.25 -15.81
CA GLY A 81 -6.53 3.49 -15.92
C GLY A 81 -7.40 4.72 -15.67
N VAL A 82 -8.53 4.84 -16.37
CA VAL A 82 -9.49 5.95 -16.19
C VAL A 82 -10.04 5.97 -14.75
N SER A 83 -10.40 4.80 -14.19
CA SER A 83 -10.76 4.67 -12.77
C SER A 83 -9.67 5.24 -11.84
N SER A 84 -8.42 4.83 -12.06
CA SER A 84 -7.27 5.24 -11.24
C SER A 84 -6.92 6.73 -11.35
N ILE A 85 -7.21 7.37 -12.50
CA ILE A 85 -7.00 8.81 -12.73
C ILE A 85 -8.07 9.62 -11.98
N LEU A 86 -9.31 9.14 -11.91
CA LEU A 86 -10.41 9.80 -11.20
C LEU A 86 -10.27 9.77 -9.67
N GLU A 87 -9.50 8.82 -9.12
CA GLU A 87 -9.16 8.74 -7.67
C GLU A 87 -7.75 9.25 -7.31
N VAL A 88 -6.86 9.36 -8.30
CA VAL A 88 -5.38 9.39 -8.16
C VAL A 88 -4.82 8.08 -7.56
N TYR A 89 -3.79 7.51 -8.18
CA TYR A 89 -3.28 6.17 -7.80
C TYR A 89 -1.76 6.08 -7.67
N ILE A 90 -1.26 6.25 -6.44
CA ILE A 90 0.13 5.92 -6.04
C ILE A 90 0.07 5.13 -4.72
N PRO A 91 0.00 3.78 -4.74
CA PRO A 91 -0.33 2.98 -3.55
C PRO A 91 0.54 3.23 -2.32
N ILE A 92 1.83 3.47 -2.51
CA ILE A 92 2.79 3.57 -1.40
C ILE A 92 2.67 4.90 -0.61
N LEU A 93 2.14 5.97 -1.21
CA LEU A 93 1.99 7.25 -0.50
C LEU A 93 0.89 7.19 0.59
N PRO A 94 -0.37 6.79 0.31
CA PRO A 94 -1.35 6.49 1.35
C PRO A 94 -0.90 5.38 2.29
N GLY A 95 -0.17 4.38 1.78
CA GLY A 95 0.42 3.34 2.63
C GLY A 95 1.32 3.92 3.71
N SER A 96 2.23 4.81 3.34
CA SER A 96 3.08 5.53 4.28
C SER A 96 2.31 6.47 5.22
N GLY A 97 1.16 7.01 4.79
CA GLY A 97 0.23 7.74 5.65
C GLY A 97 -0.36 6.83 6.75
N ILE A 98 -0.95 5.70 6.36
CA ILE A 98 -1.50 4.68 7.26
C ILE A 98 -0.48 4.27 8.33
N ILE A 99 0.75 3.96 7.90
CA ILE A 99 1.84 3.57 8.81
C ILE A 99 2.22 4.72 9.76
N SER A 100 2.21 5.97 9.31
CA SER A 100 2.50 7.13 10.17
C SER A 100 1.48 7.32 11.29
N HIS A 101 0.18 7.19 11.00
CA HIS A 101 -0.88 7.24 12.04
C HIS A 101 -0.68 6.11 13.05
N ILE A 102 -0.55 4.87 12.57
CA ILE A 102 -0.42 3.67 13.41
C ILE A 102 0.82 3.73 14.31
N VAL A 103 1.97 4.16 13.77
CA VAL A 103 3.21 4.33 14.53
C VAL A 103 3.06 5.44 15.58
N SER A 104 2.41 6.57 15.25
CA SER A 104 2.15 7.66 16.19
C SER A 104 1.28 7.19 17.37
N THR A 105 0.08 6.67 17.08
CA THR A 105 -0.91 6.26 18.08
C THR A 105 -0.41 5.13 18.97
N PHE A 106 0.21 4.07 18.43
CA PHE A 106 0.69 2.95 19.25
C PHE A 106 2.07 3.15 19.85
N SER A 107 2.79 4.24 19.55
CA SER A 107 3.97 4.67 20.32
C SER A 107 3.64 5.68 21.43
N GLY A 108 2.43 6.25 21.41
CA GLY A 108 2.01 7.32 22.34
C GLY A 108 2.79 8.62 22.13
N LYS A 109 3.27 8.89 20.91
CA LYS A 109 4.12 10.05 20.56
C LYS A 109 3.74 10.59 19.18
N PRO A 110 3.75 11.93 18.97
CA PRO A 110 3.59 12.50 17.64
C PRO A 110 4.74 12.09 16.71
N VAL A 111 4.45 12.07 15.41
CA VAL A 111 5.41 11.72 14.35
C VAL A 111 6.64 12.65 14.37
N PHE A 112 7.81 12.05 14.56
CA PHE A 112 9.08 12.79 14.64
C PHE A 112 9.44 13.44 13.29
N GLY A 113 9.66 14.75 13.28
CA GLY A 113 10.09 15.47 12.07
C GLY A 113 9.01 15.54 10.98
N TYR A 114 7.73 15.73 11.36
CA TYR A 114 6.57 15.80 10.45
C TYR A 114 6.82 16.57 9.13
N LEU A 115 7.37 17.79 9.17
CA LEU A 115 7.68 18.57 7.97
C LEU A 115 8.68 17.86 7.04
N GLY A 116 9.67 17.17 7.59
CA GLY A 116 10.61 16.34 6.83
C GLY A 116 9.93 15.15 6.15
N MET A 117 8.92 14.54 6.78
CA MET A 117 8.08 13.51 6.13
C MET A 117 7.21 14.08 5.02
N VAL A 118 6.64 15.28 5.20
CA VAL A 118 5.83 15.97 4.18
C VAL A 118 6.70 16.31 2.96
N TYR A 119 7.86 16.95 3.17
CA TYR A 119 8.81 17.22 2.08
C TYR A 119 9.29 15.93 1.41
N ALA A 120 9.59 14.87 2.17
CA ALA A 120 9.94 13.57 1.60
C ALA A 120 8.83 12.96 0.73
N MET A 121 7.55 13.12 1.09
CA MET A 121 6.42 12.69 0.25
C MET A 121 6.33 13.49 -1.05
N ILE A 122 6.51 14.82 -0.99
CA ILE A 122 6.54 15.69 -2.17
C ILE A 122 7.72 15.33 -3.07
N SER A 123 8.92 15.14 -2.51
CA SER A 123 10.12 14.72 -3.26
C SER A 123 9.93 13.38 -3.94
N ILE A 124 9.35 12.37 -3.29
CA ILE A 124 9.04 11.07 -3.93
C ILE A 124 8.04 11.27 -5.08
N GLY A 125 7.00 12.10 -4.89
CA GLY A 125 6.02 12.41 -5.94
C GLY A 125 6.65 13.08 -7.16
N VAL A 126 7.54 14.07 -6.97
CA VAL A 126 8.21 14.78 -8.08
C VAL A 126 9.29 13.91 -8.75
N LEU A 127 10.16 13.27 -7.97
CA LEU A 127 11.25 12.44 -8.50
C LEU A 127 10.72 11.21 -9.25
N GLY A 128 9.53 10.69 -8.90
CA GLY A 128 8.89 9.57 -9.61
C GLY A 128 8.70 9.82 -11.11
N PHE A 129 8.49 11.08 -11.53
CA PHE A 129 8.39 11.46 -12.94
C PHE A 129 9.74 11.54 -13.67
N LEU A 130 10.87 11.44 -12.96
CA LEU A 130 12.22 11.65 -13.50
C LEU A 130 13.07 10.37 -13.57
N VAL A 131 12.49 9.20 -13.26
CA VAL A 131 13.26 7.95 -13.09
C VAL A 131 12.85 6.79 -14.00
N TRP A 132 11.77 6.91 -14.78
CA TRP A 132 11.09 5.78 -15.44
C TRP A 132 12.01 4.83 -16.24
N ALA A 133 13.07 5.34 -16.87
CA ALA A 133 13.95 4.54 -17.74
C ALA A 133 14.91 3.60 -16.98
N HIS A 134 14.87 3.52 -15.64
CA HIS A 134 15.56 2.45 -14.91
C HIS A 134 14.97 1.06 -15.22
N HIS A 135 13.72 0.97 -15.67
CA HIS A 135 13.15 -0.26 -16.24
C HIS A 135 13.66 -0.57 -17.66
N MET A 136 14.55 0.25 -18.23
CA MET A 136 14.98 0.18 -19.64
C MET A 136 16.50 0.13 -19.80
N PHE A 137 17.28 -0.11 -18.72
CA PHE A 137 18.75 -0.10 -18.77
C PHE A 137 19.36 -1.11 -19.76
N THR A 138 18.62 -2.16 -20.11
CA THR A 138 18.99 -3.22 -21.06
C THR A 138 18.67 -2.93 -22.53
N VAL A 139 17.81 -1.95 -22.85
CA VAL A 139 17.29 -1.76 -24.23
C VAL A 139 18.27 -1.07 -25.20
N GLY A 140 19.54 -0.93 -24.82
CA GLY A 140 20.57 -0.27 -25.63
C GLY A 140 20.67 1.24 -25.44
N LEU A 141 20.20 1.77 -24.31
CA LEU A 141 20.40 3.18 -23.93
C LEU A 141 21.90 3.54 -23.85
N ASP A 142 22.24 4.77 -24.20
CA ASP A 142 23.61 5.28 -24.12
C ASP A 142 24.13 5.34 -22.67
N VAL A 143 25.43 5.64 -22.52
CA VAL A 143 26.10 5.60 -21.21
C VAL A 143 25.64 6.75 -20.30
N ASP A 144 25.44 7.95 -20.86
CA ASP A 144 25.13 9.15 -20.08
C ASP A 144 23.67 9.15 -19.61
N THR A 145 22.75 8.72 -20.46
CA THR A 145 21.35 8.43 -20.09
C THR A 145 21.28 7.40 -18.97
N ARG A 146 22.01 6.28 -19.08
CA ARG A 146 22.03 5.25 -18.02
C ARG A 146 22.66 5.76 -16.73
N ALA A 147 23.71 6.58 -16.80
CA ALA A 147 24.31 7.23 -15.63
C ALA A 147 23.35 8.23 -14.95
N TYR A 148 22.64 9.07 -15.73
CA TYR A 148 21.62 9.97 -15.22
C TYR A 148 20.50 9.22 -14.50
N PHE A 149 19.88 8.23 -15.15
CA PHE A 149 18.78 7.47 -14.57
C PHE A 149 19.23 6.61 -13.38
N THR A 150 20.49 6.13 -13.36
CA THR A 150 21.10 5.50 -12.19
C THR A 150 21.12 6.46 -11.00
N ALA A 151 21.70 7.65 -11.17
CA ALA A 151 21.80 8.65 -10.11
C ALA A 151 20.42 9.15 -9.64
N ALA A 152 19.52 9.48 -10.56
CA ALA A 152 18.17 9.94 -10.26
C ALA A 152 17.36 8.91 -9.46
N THR A 153 17.45 7.62 -9.83
CA THR A 153 16.75 6.54 -9.13
C THR A 153 17.33 6.30 -7.73
N MET A 154 18.66 6.34 -7.57
CA MET A 154 19.30 6.26 -6.25
C MET A 154 18.91 7.43 -5.32
N ILE A 155 18.70 8.64 -5.86
CA ILE A 155 18.30 9.81 -5.05
C ILE A 155 16.92 9.60 -4.37
N ILE A 156 16.01 8.80 -4.94
CA ILE A 156 14.70 8.46 -4.31
C ILE A 156 14.88 7.69 -2.99
N ALA A 157 16.01 7.02 -2.77
CA ALA A 157 16.30 6.39 -1.49
C ALA A 157 16.42 7.39 -0.33
N VAL A 158 16.82 8.64 -0.59
CA VAL A 158 17.01 9.67 0.46
C VAL A 158 15.69 10.07 1.15
N PRO A 159 14.66 10.58 0.45
CA PRO A 159 13.37 10.87 1.09
C PRO A 159 12.69 9.62 1.64
N THR A 160 12.91 8.45 1.02
CA THR A 160 12.41 7.18 1.53
C THR A 160 13.06 6.82 2.88
N GLY A 161 14.37 6.98 3.00
CA GLY A 161 15.13 6.78 4.23
C GLY A 161 14.74 7.75 5.35
N ILE A 162 14.53 9.04 5.02
CA ILE A 162 14.03 10.05 5.98
C ILE A 162 12.74 9.57 6.67
N LYS A 163 11.82 8.95 5.92
CA LYS A 163 10.55 8.42 6.46
C LYS A 163 10.76 7.18 7.33
N ILE A 164 11.65 6.26 6.94
CA ILE A 164 12.04 5.10 7.76
C ILE A 164 12.65 5.54 9.09
N PHE A 165 13.63 6.45 9.07
CA PHE A 165 14.25 6.98 10.29
C PHE A 165 13.26 7.79 11.14
N SER A 166 12.34 8.54 10.54
CA SER A 166 11.26 9.24 11.25
C SER A 166 10.34 8.27 12.01
N TRP A 167 9.90 7.16 11.40
CA TRP A 167 9.10 6.16 12.12
C TRP A 167 9.88 5.51 13.27
N ILE A 168 11.16 5.19 13.06
CA ILE A 168 12.04 4.64 14.10
C ILE A 168 12.22 5.63 15.26
N ALA A 169 12.47 6.92 14.98
CA ALA A 169 12.58 7.98 15.98
C ALA A 169 11.24 8.30 16.69
N THR A 170 10.11 8.06 16.02
CA THR A 170 8.78 8.14 16.61
C THR A 170 8.58 7.01 17.64
N MET A 171 8.95 5.77 17.29
CA MET A 171 8.91 4.62 18.22
C MET A 171 9.93 4.74 19.37
N TRP A 172 11.12 5.30 19.13
CA TRP A 172 12.20 5.39 20.10
C TRP A 172 11.80 6.18 21.37
N GLY A 173 11.88 5.55 22.54
CA GLY A 173 11.43 6.16 23.80
C GLY A 173 9.90 6.35 23.91
N GLY A 174 9.11 5.76 23.01
CA GLY A 174 7.65 5.68 23.10
C GLY A 174 7.18 4.48 23.92
N SER A 175 5.89 4.50 24.32
CA SER A 175 5.24 3.40 25.03
C SER A 175 4.60 2.44 24.02
N ILE A 176 5.43 1.63 23.36
CA ILE A 176 5.04 0.82 22.19
C ILE A 176 4.00 -0.27 22.59
N GLN A 177 2.78 -0.12 22.10
CA GLN A 177 1.71 -1.11 22.25
C GLN A 177 1.64 -2.04 21.03
N TYR A 178 2.07 -3.29 21.20
CA TYR A 178 2.04 -4.33 20.16
C TYR A 178 0.63 -4.88 19.85
N LYS A 179 -0.30 -4.00 19.50
CA LYS A 179 -1.61 -4.35 18.91
C LYS A 179 -1.42 -4.85 17.47
N THR A 180 -2.42 -5.52 16.90
CA THR A 180 -2.38 -6.05 15.52
C THR A 180 -1.91 -5.02 14.46
N PRO A 181 -2.39 -3.77 14.44
CA PRO A 181 -1.95 -2.80 13.42
C PRO A 181 -0.47 -2.45 13.56
N MET A 182 0.02 -2.28 14.80
CA MET A 182 1.42 -1.96 15.08
C MET A 182 2.35 -3.10 14.67
N LEU A 183 1.91 -4.36 14.79
CA LEU A 183 2.66 -5.52 14.28
C LEU A 183 2.79 -5.48 12.74
N PHE A 184 1.73 -5.12 12.01
CA PHE A 184 1.81 -4.91 10.57
C PHE A 184 2.66 -3.68 10.21
N ALA A 185 2.66 -2.62 11.01
CA ALA A 185 3.49 -1.44 10.78
C ALA A 185 4.99 -1.69 10.99
N VAL A 186 5.37 -2.41 12.05
CA VAL A 186 6.77 -2.83 12.27
C VAL A 186 7.20 -3.81 11.16
N GLY A 187 6.34 -4.75 10.77
CA GLY A 187 6.58 -5.65 9.65
C GLY A 187 6.76 -4.90 8.32
N PHE A 188 5.93 -3.88 8.05
CA PHE A 188 6.08 -2.98 6.90
C PHE A 188 7.45 -2.29 6.92
N ILE A 189 7.83 -1.63 8.02
CA ILE A 189 9.08 -0.85 8.10
C ILE A 189 10.29 -1.75 7.79
N PHE A 190 10.31 -2.96 8.36
CA PHE A 190 11.37 -3.94 8.13
C PHE A 190 11.41 -4.44 6.68
N LEU A 191 10.31 -5.00 6.17
CA LEU A 191 10.25 -5.62 4.84
C LEU A 191 10.41 -4.58 3.72
N PHE A 192 9.86 -3.38 3.91
CA PHE A 192 10.00 -2.28 2.97
C PHE A 192 11.43 -1.69 2.96
N THR A 193 12.17 -1.75 4.08
CA THR A 193 13.59 -1.39 4.10
C THR A 193 14.43 -2.41 3.31
N ILE A 194 14.17 -3.71 3.46
CA ILE A 194 14.84 -4.75 2.65
C ILE A 194 14.50 -4.60 1.16
N GLY A 195 13.23 -4.28 0.84
CA GLY A 195 12.81 -3.91 -0.50
C GLY A 195 13.55 -2.67 -1.04
N GLY A 196 13.66 -1.61 -0.25
CA GLY A 196 14.41 -0.41 -0.62
C GLY A 196 15.89 -0.68 -0.88
N LEU A 197 16.54 -1.48 -0.04
CA LEU A 197 17.96 -1.84 -0.21
C LEU A 197 18.20 -2.67 -1.48
N THR A 198 17.35 -3.65 -1.79
CA THR A 198 17.41 -4.39 -3.07
C THR A 198 17.10 -3.49 -4.28
N GLY A 199 16.27 -2.47 -4.10
CA GLY A 199 15.99 -1.45 -5.12
C GLY A 199 17.19 -0.55 -5.44
N ILE A 200 18.00 -0.19 -4.43
CA ILE A 200 19.25 0.57 -4.64
C ILE A 200 20.26 -0.24 -5.47
N VAL A 201 20.26 -1.58 -5.36
CA VAL A 201 21.09 -2.46 -6.20
C VAL A 201 20.61 -2.43 -7.65
N LEU A 202 19.31 -2.57 -7.90
CA LEU A 202 18.72 -2.52 -9.25
C LEU A 202 18.77 -1.12 -9.88
N ALA A 203 18.80 -0.06 -9.07
CA ALA A 203 19.01 1.30 -9.56
C ALA A 203 20.39 1.49 -10.23
N ASN A 204 21.36 0.58 -10.00
CA ASN A 204 22.65 0.61 -10.66
C ASN A 204 22.58 -0.08 -12.04
N SER A 205 22.54 0.71 -13.12
CA SER A 205 22.50 0.20 -14.51
C SER A 205 23.65 -0.73 -14.91
N GLY A 206 24.77 -0.74 -14.19
CA GLY A 206 25.87 -1.69 -14.39
C GLY A 206 25.63 -3.06 -13.73
N LEU A 207 24.92 -3.09 -12.60
CA LEU A 207 24.50 -4.33 -11.93
C LEU A 207 23.21 -4.90 -12.53
N ASP A 208 22.30 -4.03 -12.97
CA ASP A 208 21.03 -4.44 -13.58
C ASP A 208 21.25 -5.31 -14.83
N ILE A 209 22.30 -5.09 -15.61
CA ILE A 209 22.68 -5.97 -16.75
C ILE A 209 22.79 -7.46 -16.35
N ALA A 210 23.11 -7.77 -15.10
CA ALA A 210 23.20 -9.13 -14.57
C ALA A 210 21.98 -9.57 -13.73
N LEU A 211 21.01 -8.68 -13.48
CA LEU A 211 19.85 -8.92 -12.61
C LEU A 211 18.50 -8.72 -13.32
N HIS A 212 18.46 -8.04 -14.46
CA HIS A 212 17.28 -7.78 -15.28
C HIS A 212 16.56 -9.08 -15.66
N ASP A 213 15.22 -9.06 -15.65
CA ASP A 213 14.34 -10.21 -15.86
C ASP A 213 14.61 -11.46 -14.98
N THR A 214 15.50 -11.37 -13.98
CA THR A 214 15.72 -12.46 -13.02
C THR A 214 14.73 -12.41 -11.85
N TYR A 215 14.68 -13.51 -11.09
CA TYR A 215 13.96 -13.55 -9.82
C TYR A 215 14.43 -12.51 -8.77
N TYR A 216 15.57 -11.83 -8.96
CA TYR A 216 15.98 -10.71 -8.09
C TYR A 216 15.03 -9.52 -8.25
N VAL A 217 14.69 -9.14 -9.48
CA VAL A 217 13.72 -8.07 -9.78
C VAL A 217 12.33 -8.44 -9.25
N VAL A 218 11.91 -9.70 -9.47
CA VAL A 218 10.65 -10.23 -8.96
C VAL A 218 10.61 -10.16 -7.44
N ALA A 219 11.67 -10.61 -6.74
CA ALA A 219 11.75 -10.57 -5.28
C ALA A 219 11.73 -9.14 -4.74
N HIS A 220 12.53 -8.24 -5.31
CA HIS A 220 12.54 -6.81 -4.96
C HIS A 220 11.13 -6.21 -5.05
N PHE A 221 10.45 -6.39 -6.18
CA PHE A 221 9.09 -5.90 -6.39
C PHE A 221 8.10 -6.52 -5.41
N HIS A 222 8.26 -7.79 -5.03
CA HIS A 222 7.43 -8.41 -3.99
C HIS A 222 7.70 -7.85 -2.59
N TYR A 223 8.94 -7.49 -2.22
CA TYR A 223 9.21 -6.78 -0.96
C TYR A 223 8.55 -5.40 -0.93
N VAL A 224 8.67 -4.61 -2.01
CA VAL A 224 8.18 -3.22 -2.06
C VAL A 224 6.67 -3.14 -2.27
N LEU A 225 6.12 -3.84 -3.27
CA LEU A 225 4.71 -3.77 -3.61
C LEU A 225 3.87 -4.75 -2.78
N SER A 226 4.17 -6.06 -2.82
CA SER A 226 3.31 -7.04 -2.13
C SER A 226 3.43 -6.89 -0.61
N MET A 227 4.63 -6.94 -0.04
CA MET A 227 4.81 -6.83 1.40
C MET A 227 4.68 -5.38 1.90
N GLY A 228 5.05 -4.37 1.11
CA GLY A 228 4.76 -2.97 1.47
C GLY A 228 3.27 -2.62 1.40
N ALA A 229 2.64 -2.65 0.22
CA ALA A 229 1.26 -2.19 0.07
C ALA A 229 0.24 -3.09 0.79
N VAL A 230 0.45 -4.41 0.84
CA VAL A 230 -0.49 -5.32 1.52
C VAL A 230 -0.33 -5.28 3.05
N PHE A 231 0.89 -5.09 3.59
CA PHE A 231 1.01 -4.83 5.04
C PHE A 231 0.41 -3.48 5.42
N ALA A 232 0.57 -2.43 4.60
CA ALA A 232 -0.09 -1.15 4.85
C ALA A 232 -1.63 -1.28 4.77
N LEU A 233 -2.16 -2.06 3.81
CA LEU A 233 -3.58 -2.40 3.74
C LEU A 233 -4.06 -3.15 4.99
N PHE A 234 -3.37 -4.21 5.42
CA PHE A 234 -3.78 -4.94 6.63
C PHE A 234 -3.55 -4.14 7.91
N ALA A 235 -2.55 -3.28 7.98
CA ALA A 235 -2.34 -2.35 9.08
C ALA A 235 -3.53 -1.39 9.18
N GLY A 236 -3.89 -0.71 8.07
CA GLY A 236 -5.04 0.19 8.01
C GLY A 236 -6.37 -0.51 8.26
N PHE A 237 -6.60 -1.68 7.66
CA PHE A 237 -7.78 -2.50 7.91
C PHE A 237 -7.91 -2.82 9.39
N HIS A 238 -6.87 -3.35 10.04
CA HIS A 238 -6.95 -3.66 11.48
C HIS A 238 -6.94 -2.42 12.36
N TYR A 239 -6.47 -1.26 11.88
CA TYR A 239 -6.49 0.01 12.59
C TYR A 239 -7.89 0.63 12.63
N TRP A 240 -8.63 0.55 11.53
CA TRP A 240 -9.99 1.11 11.42
C TRP A 240 -11.10 0.08 11.70
N VAL A 241 -10.96 -1.18 11.27
CA VAL A 241 -11.87 -2.30 11.63
C VAL A 241 -11.54 -2.89 13.02
N GLY A 242 -10.47 -2.40 13.66
CA GLY A 242 -10.10 -2.71 15.05
C GLY A 242 -11.14 -2.36 16.10
N LEU A 243 -12.22 -1.68 15.69
CA LEU A 243 -13.54 -1.54 16.34
C LEU A 243 -14.14 -2.84 16.93
N SER A 244 -13.54 -4.03 16.71
CA SER A 244 -14.09 -5.36 17.06
C SER A 244 -13.11 -6.36 17.76
N GLY A 245 -11.97 -5.91 18.30
CA GLY A 245 -10.74 -6.74 18.45
C GLY A 245 -10.63 -7.88 19.50
N MET A 246 -9.63 -8.78 19.31
CA MET A 246 -9.08 -9.77 20.30
C MET A 246 -7.67 -10.36 19.91
N PRO A 247 -6.94 -11.13 20.79
CA PRO A 247 -5.52 -11.57 20.61
C PRO A 247 -5.23 -13.08 20.26
N ARG A 248 -3.96 -13.59 20.39
CA ARG A 248 -3.37 -14.79 19.69
C ARG A 248 -2.15 -15.49 20.40
N ARG A 249 -1.69 -16.68 19.91
CA ARG A 249 -0.28 -17.29 19.84
C ARG A 249 -0.32 -18.80 19.38
N ILE A 250 0.73 -19.64 19.13
CA ILE A 250 2.22 -19.52 19.10
C ILE A 250 3.02 -20.12 17.87
N PRO A 251 3.25 -21.47 17.67
CA PRO A 251 4.56 -22.02 17.19
C PRO A 251 4.57 -23.04 15.99
N ASP A 252 5.73 -23.70 15.68
CA ASP A 252 6.07 -24.39 14.39
C ASP A 252 7.11 -25.56 14.44
N TYR A 253 7.57 -26.08 13.27
CA TYR A 253 8.58 -27.16 13.05
C TYR A 253 9.88 -26.67 12.32
N PRO A 254 10.92 -27.52 12.22
CA PRO A 254 11.93 -27.52 11.14
C PRO A 254 12.08 -28.95 10.50
N ASP A 255 12.81 -29.28 9.43
CA ASP A 255 13.69 -28.61 8.43
C ASP A 255 13.70 -29.52 7.15
N ALA A 256 14.48 -29.42 6.05
CA ALA A 256 15.54 -28.52 5.55
C ALA A 256 15.56 -28.48 4.00
N TYR A 257 16.15 -27.44 3.41
CA TYR A 257 16.55 -27.18 1.99
C TYR A 257 15.66 -27.54 0.78
N ALA A 258 14.67 -28.43 0.89
CA ALA A 258 13.40 -28.21 0.18
C ALA A 258 12.81 -26.82 0.53
N GLY A 259 13.21 -26.32 1.72
CA GLY A 259 12.79 -25.08 2.35
C GLY A 259 12.80 -23.80 1.50
N TRP A 260 13.65 -23.58 0.49
CA TRP A 260 13.64 -22.27 -0.20
C TRP A 260 12.49 -22.09 -1.20
N ASN A 261 12.28 -23.07 -2.09
CA ASN A 261 11.13 -23.03 -3.00
C ASN A 261 9.82 -23.36 -2.25
N ALA A 262 9.92 -24.22 -1.23
CA ALA A 262 8.84 -24.42 -0.28
C ALA A 262 8.53 -23.16 0.56
N LEU A 263 9.48 -22.29 0.91
CA LEU A 263 9.21 -21.05 1.67
C LEU A 263 8.48 -20.01 0.81
N SER A 264 8.74 -19.95 -0.50
CA SER A 264 7.94 -19.11 -1.40
C SER A 264 6.50 -19.65 -1.52
N SER A 265 6.37 -20.96 -1.75
CA SER A 265 5.07 -21.64 -1.86
C SER A 265 4.29 -21.70 -0.55
N PHE A 266 4.97 -21.84 0.59
CA PHE A 266 4.38 -21.84 1.93
C PHE A 266 4.21 -20.42 2.44
N GLY A 267 4.95 -19.43 1.95
CA GLY A 267 4.65 -18.01 2.10
C GLY A 267 3.36 -17.63 1.39
N SER A 268 3.11 -18.17 0.19
CA SER A 268 1.82 -18.02 -0.49
C SER A 268 0.71 -18.84 0.18
N TYR A 269 0.95 -20.07 0.66
CA TYR A 269 -0.04 -20.82 1.46
C TYR A 269 -0.30 -20.19 2.84
N ILE A 270 0.68 -19.60 3.52
CA ILE A 270 0.49 -18.77 4.73
C ILE A 270 -0.30 -17.52 4.37
N SER A 271 -0.09 -16.93 3.20
CA SER A 271 -0.91 -15.81 2.72
C SER A 271 -2.34 -16.27 2.43
N VAL A 272 -2.57 -17.45 1.83
CA VAL A 272 -3.90 -18.04 1.64
C VAL A 272 -4.56 -18.37 2.97
N VAL A 273 -3.86 -19.04 3.90
CA VAL A 273 -4.35 -19.31 5.27
C VAL A 273 -4.59 -18.00 6.03
N GLY A 274 -3.80 -16.97 5.78
CA GLY A 274 -3.96 -15.61 6.33
C GLY A 274 -5.19 -14.89 5.75
N ILE A 275 -5.46 -15.05 4.46
CA ILE A 275 -6.65 -14.54 3.74
C ILE A 275 -7.90 -15.31 4.17
N CYS A 276 -7.85 -16.64 4.25
CA CYS A 276 -8.92 -17.48 4.80
C CYS A 276 -9.18 -17.13 6.27
N ARG A 277 -8.14 -16.93 7.09
CA ARG A 277 -8.26 -16.47 8.48
C ARG A 277 -8.84 -15.06 8.56
N PHE A 278 -8.45 -14.16 7.66
CA PHE A 278 -9.04 -12.81 7.53
C PHE A 278 -10.54 -12.91 7.21
N PHE A 279 -10.94 -13.72 6.23
CA PHE A 279 -12.35 -13.93 5.90
C PHE A 279 -13.13 -14.64 7.02
N VAL A 280 -12.52 -15.59 7.73
CA VAL A 280 -13.11 -16.21 8.93
C VAL A 280 -13.28 -15.18 10.05
N VAL A 281 -12.29 -14.30 10.28
CA VAL A 281 -12.40 -13.19 11.24
C VAL A 281 -13.50 -12.20 10.83
N VAL A 282 -13.60 -11.83 9.55
CA VAL A 282 -14.68 -10.98 9.02
C VAL A 282 -16.04 -11.66 9.21
N THR A 283 -16.18 -12.93 8.82
CA THR A 283 -17.43 -13.69 8.94
C THR A 283 -17.86 -13.82 10.40
N ILE A 284 -16.96 -14.16 11.32
CA ILE A 284 -17.24 -14.21 12.76
C ILE A 284 -17.59 -12.81 13.29
N THR A 285 -16.89 -11.76 12.87
CA THR A 285 -17.19 -10.38 13.28
C THR A 285 -18.61 -9.99 12.88
N SER A 286 -18.99 -10.23 11.62
CA SER A 286 -20.32 -9.89 11.09
C SER A 286 -21.46 -10.80 11.59
N SER A 287 -21.18 -12.05 11.97
CA SER A 287 -22.22 -13.04 12.35
C SER A 287 -22.36 -13.28 13.85
N SER A 288 -21.38 -12.92 14.68
CA SER A 288 -21.34 -13.32 16.11
C SER A 288 -22.40 -12.69 17.02
N GLY A 289 -23.30 -11.85 16.50
CA GLY A 289 -24.51 -11.34 17.16
C GLY A 289 -24.28 -10.40 18.36
N LYS A 290 -23.03 -10.25 18.83
CA LYS A 290 -22.64 -9.40 19.95
C LYS A 290 -22.56 -7.93 19.50
N ASN A 291 -23.70 -7.37 19.10
CA ASN A 291 -23.88 -5.98 18.65
C ASN A 291 -23.74 -4.95 19.80
N LYS A 292 -22.74 -5.11 20.67
CA LYS A 292 -22.31 -4.06 21.59
C LYS A 292 -21.59 -3.00 20.78
N ARG A 293 -22.30 -1.89 20.50
CA ARG A 293 -21.77 -0.67 19.90
C ARG A 293 -20.47 -0.29 20.61
N CYS A 294 -19.35 -0.32 19.88
CA CYS A 294 -18.04 0.04 20.42
C CYS A 294 -17.93 1.55 20.64
N ALA A 295 -17.00 1.96 21.51
CA ALA A 295 -16.73 3.36 21.78
C ALA A 295 -16.14 4.07 20.53
N PRO A 296 -16.31 5.40 20.39
CA PRO A 296 -15.71 6.21 19.32
C PRO A 296 -14.24 5.88 19.03
N SER A 297 -13.42 5.78 20.08
CA SER A 297 -12.09 5.15 20.01
C SER A 297 -12.15 3.73 20.58
N PRO A 298 -11.91 2.68 19.78
CA PRO A 298 -11.82 1.30 20.28
C PRO A 298 -10.47 1.00 20.94
N TRP A 299 -9.49 1.91 20.82
CA TRP A 299 -8.11 1.64 21.18
C TRP A 299 -7.79 1.81 22.67
N ALA A 300 -8.58 2.63 23.38
CA ALA A 300 -8.43 2.91 24.81
C ALA A 300 -7.04 3.44 25.24
N VAL A 301 -6.26 4.00 24.30
CA VAL A 301 -4.93 4.58 24.54
C VAL A 301 -5.00 6.10 24.76
N GLU A 302 -5.82 6.80 23.97
CA GLU A 302 -5.90 8.26 23.97
C GLU A 302 -7.18 8.74 24.69
N GLN A 303 -7.02 9.60 25.71
CA GLN A 303 -8.12 10.40 26.27
C GLN A 303 -8.42 11.63 25.40
N ASN A 304 -7.43 12.12 24.65
CA ASN A 304 -7.55 13.15 23.62
C ASN A 304 -6.92 12.56 22.35
N PRO A 305 -7.71 12.08 21.37
CA PRO A 305 -7.15 11.51 20.15
C PRO A 305 -6.44 12.56 19.31
N THR A 306 -5.33 12.18 18.70
CA THR A 306 -4.53 13.05 17.84
C THR A 306 -5.18 13.40 16.50
N THR A 307 -6.26 12.70 16.12
CA THR A 307 -6.88 12.78 14.78
C THR A 307 -8.41 12.59 14.82
N PRO A 308 -9.21 13.19 13.90
CA PRO A 308 -10.66 13.30 14.07
C PRO A 308 -11.48 12.00 13.94
N GLU A 309 -10.95 10.94 13.31
CA GLU A 309 -11.69 9.69 13.08
C GLU A 309 -12.03 8.93 14.38
N TRP A 310 -11.41 9.31 15.50
CA TRP A 310 -11.67 8.76 16.83
C TRP A 310 -12.58 9.63 17.71
N MET A 311 -12.97 10.81 17.21
CA MET A 311 -13.93 11.72 17.87
C MET A 311 -15.38 11.49 17.39
N VAL A 312 -15.57 10.77 16.29
CA VAL A 312 -16.90 10.50 15.69
C VAL A 312 -17.54 9.23 16.25
N GLN A 313 -18.88 9.16 16.19
CA GLN A 313 -19.59 7.96 16.64
C GLN A 313 -19.24 6.72 15.79
N SER A 314 -19.36 5.52 16.38
CA SER A 314 -19.17 4.24 15.69
C SER A 314 -20.51 3.53 15.46
N PRO A 315 -20.88 3.12 14.23
CA PRO A 315 -20.33 3.62 12.98
C PRO A 315 -20.62 5.13 12.80
N PRO A 316 -19.86 5.85 11.95
CA PRO A 316 -20.13 7.25 11.63
C PRO A 316 -21.52 7.47 11.00
N ALA A 317 -22.02 8.71 11.09
CA ALA A 317 -23.24 9.10 10.41
C ALA A 317 -23.00 9.41 8.92
N PHE A 318 -24.05 9.36 8.09
CA PHE A 318 -24.00 9.80 6.69
C PHE A 318 -23.60 11.28 6.52
N HIS A 319 -23.82 12.10 7.55
CA HIS A 319 -23.30 13.46 7.64
C HIS A 319 -22.49 13.56 8.94
N THR A 320 -21.19 13.28 8.84
CA THR A 320 -20.27 13.16 9.99
C THR A 320 -20.12 14.46 10.78
N PHE A 321 -20.10 15.60 10.08
CA PHE A 321 -19.97 16.93 10.66
C PHE A 321 -21.15 17.80 10.20
N GLY A 322 -21.99 18.23 11.14
CA GLY A 322 -23.07 19.21 10.88
C GLY A 322 -22.57 20.65 10.90
N GLU A 323 -21.50 20.92 11.65
CA GLU A 323 -20.71 22.15 11.66
C GLU A 323 -19.23 21.78 11.52
N LEU A 324 -18.41 22.66 10.95
CA LEU A 324 -16.98 22.40 10.75
C LEU A 324 -16.24 22.30 12.10
N PRO A 325 -15.48 21.23 12.36
CA PRO A 325 -14.76 21.07 13.63
C PRO A 325 -13.65 22.12 13.78
N ALA A 326 -13.61 22.78 14.94
CA ALA A 326 -12.57 23.76 15.27
C ALA A 326 -11.22 23.06 15.57
N ILE A 327 -10.40 22.87 14.54
CA ILE A 327 -9.07 22.27 14.65
C ILE A 327 -8.08 23.26 15.28
N LYS A 328 -7.21 22.76 16.17
CA LYS A 328 -6.11 23.50 16.79
C LYS A 328 -4.83 22.68 16.69
N GLU A 329 -3.69 23.34 16.47
CA GLU A 329 -2.39 22.68 16.46
C GLU A 329 -2.11 21.91 17.76
N THR A 330 -1.73 20.65 17.61
CA THR A 330 -1.20 19.84 18.72
C THR A 330 0.12 20.46 19.18
N LYS A 331 0.24 20.81 20.46
CA LYS A 331 1.50 21.33 21.01
C LYS A 331 2.60 20.28 20.84
N SER A 332 3.56 20.56 19.96
CA SER A 332 4.74 19.72 19.80
C SER A 332 5.61 19.85 21.06
N TYR A 333 5.61 18.80 21.89
CA TYR A 333 6.48 18.70 23.06
C TYR A 333 7.91 18.33 22.63
N VAL A 334 8.58 19.25 21.95
CA VAL A 334 10.03 19.19 21.76
C VAL A 334 10.70 19.45 23.11
N LYS A 335 11.44 18.47 23.58
CA LYS A 335 12.48 18.57 24.61
C LYS A 335 13.78 18.05 24.01
#